data_AF-A0A970USB8-F1
#
_entry.id   AF-A0A970USB8-F1
#
_cell.length_a   1.000
_cell.length_b   1.000
_cell.length_c   1.000
_cell.angle_alpha   90.00
_cell.angle_beta   90.00
_cell.angle_gamma   90.00
#
_symmetry.space_group_name_H-M   'P 1'
#
loop_
_entity.id
_entity.type
_entity.pdbx_description
1 polymer ?
#
loop_
_entity_poly.entity_id
_entity_poly.type
_entity_poly.pdbx_seq_one_letter_code
_entity_poly.pdbx_strand_id
1 'polypeptide(L)'
;MKTRLLIFLLPAVLLITGVACSQQKKLGESESQIETIILDGPVGQQSLQINLEKGRYHNHPTFALWIESLDGTYIKTLYVTRMLGTGIYGHGAINQE
;
A
#
# COMPACT_ATOMS: atom_id res chain seq x y z
N MET A 1 8.91 26.36 53.77
CA MET A 1 8.62 26.87 52.41
C MET A 1 8.95 25.87 51.29
N LYS A 2 10.02 25.05 51.40
CA LYS A 2 10.44 24.09 50.36
C LYS A 2 9.45 22.94 50.07
N THR A 3 8.74 22.45 51.09
CA THR A 3 7.79 21.32 50.96
C THR A 3 6.43 21.70 50.38
N ARG A 4 6.00 22.97 50.54
CA ARG A 4 4.76 23.46 49.91
C ARG A 4 4.95 23.80 48.43
N LEU A 5 6.16 24.19 48.02
CA LEU A 5 6.51 24.37 46.60
C LEU A 5 6.50 23.03 45.83
N LEU A 6 6.92 21.94 46.49
CA LEU A 6 7.01 20.59 45.92
C LEU A 6 5.64 19.96 45.64
N ILE A 7 4.63 20.27 46.47
CA ILE A 7 3.25 19.78 46.33
C ILE A 7 2.54 20.42 45.11
N PHE A 8 2.88 21.65 44.73
CA PHE A 8 2.35 22.29 43.53
C PHE A 8 3.10 21.88 42.23
N LEU A 9 4.35 21.42 42.33
CA LEU A 9 5.15 20.96 41.19
C LEU A 9 4.74 19.57 40.67
N LEU A 10 4.26 18.69 41.54
CA LEU A 10 3.88 17.31 41.18
C LEU A 10 2.67 17.19 40.23
N PRO A 11 1.55 17.92 40.40
CA PRO A 11 0.44 17.89 39.45
C PRO A 11 0.76 18.61 38.13
N ALA A 12 1.65 19.62 38.15
CA ALA A 12 2.05 20.35 36.96
C ALA A 12 2.88 19.47 35.99
N VAL A 13 3.74 18.59 36.51
CA VAL A 13 4.52 17.63 35.71
C VAL A 13 3.63 16.53 35.12
N LEU A 14 2.57 16.11 35.85
CA LEU A 14 1.63 15.09 35.38
C LEU A 14 0.73 15.59 34.23
N LEU A 15 0.41 16.89 34.20
CA LEU A 15 -0.39 17.51 33.13
C LEU A 15 0.39 17.67 31.80
N ILE A 16 1.71 17.80 31.85
CA ILE A 16 2.53 18.03 30.65
C ILE A 16 2.80 16.72 29.87
N THR A 17 2.76 15.56 30.53
CA THR A 17 3.07 14.26 29.90
C THR A 17 1.89 13.61 29.15
N GLY A 18 0.65 14.06 29.37
CA GLY A 18 -0.54 13.51 28.73
C GLY A 18 -0.83 14.03 27.31
N VAL A 19 -0.24 15.15 26.89
CA VAL A 19 -0.59 15.83 25.62
C VAL A 19 0.26 15.32 24.43
N ALA A 20 1.30 14.52 24.68
CA ALA A 20 2.21 14.05 23.64
C ALA A 20 1.71 12.84 22.82
N CYS A 21 0.52 12.30 23.11
CA CYS A 21 0.07 11.03 22.51
C CYS A 21 -0.98 11.15 21.38
N SER A 22 -1.43 12.35 20.98
CA SER A 22 -2.54 12.48 20.02
C SER A 22 -2.21 13.10 18.66
N GLN A 23 -0.96 13.43 18.37
CA GLN A 23 -0.59 14.17 17.16
C GLN A 23 0.40 13.42 16.28
N GLN A 24 -0.05 12.30 15.72
CA GLN A 24 0.50 11.79 14.46
C GLN A 24 -0.62 11.18 13.61
N LYS A 25 -1.61 12.00 13.26
CA LYS A 25 -2.31 11.75 12.00
C LYS A 25 -1.28 11.99 10.91
N LYS A 26 -0.67 10.91 10.42
CA LYS A 26 0.09 10.94 9.17
C LYS A 26 -0.80 11.62 8.15
N LEU A 27 -0.42 12.84 7.77
CA LEU A 27 -0.87 13.47 6.55
C LEU A 27 -0.29 12.60 5.44
N GLY A 28 -0.99 11.51 5.13
CA GLY A 28 -0.82 10.77 3.91
C GLY A 28 -1.37 11.66 2.82
N GLU A 29 -0.57 12.65 2.43
CA GLU A 29 -0.61 13.18 1.08
C GLU A 29 -0.62 11.96 0.18
N SER A 30 -1.76 11.77 -0.47
CA SER A 30 -2.00 10.68 -1.39
C SER A 30 -1.10 10.90 -2.58
N GLU A 31 0.19 10.58 -2.44
CA GLU A 31 1.02 10.23 -3.59
C GLU A 31 0.21 9.17 -4.32
N SER A 32 -0.31 9.55 -5.48
CA SER A 32 -0.87 8.60 -6.42
C SER A 32 0.21 7.56 -6.60
N GLN A 33 0.02 6.38 -6.01
CA GLN A 33 0.95 5.26 -6.14
C GLN A 33 0.78 4.74 -7.56
N ILE A 34 1.34 5.49 -8.52
CA ILE A 34 1.34 5.13 -9.93
C ILE A 34 2.34 4.01 -10.08
N GLU A 35 1.84 2.78 -10.20
CA GLU A 35 2.67 1.65 -10.61
C GLU A 35 2.79 1.68 -12.13
N THR A 36 4.03 1.82 -12.62
CA THR A 36 4.36 1.82 -14.05
C THR A 36 4.93 0.47 -14.44
N ILE A 37 4.22 -0.26 -15.32
CA ILE A 37 4.72 -1.52 -15.89
C ILE A 37 5.22 -1.22 -17.31
N ILE A 38 6.50 -1.52 -17.59
CA ILE A 38 7.13 -1.41 -18.92
C ILE A 38 7.38 -2.82 -19.43
N LEU A 39 6.89 -3.11 -20.64
CA LEU A 39 7.00 -4.43 -21.28
C LEU A 39 7.76 -4.30 -22.59
N ASP A 40 8.89 -4.99 -22.70
CA ASP A 40 9.70 -5.03 -23.92
C ASP A 40 9.35 -6.28 -24.77
N GLY A 41 9.08 -6.07 -26.06
CA GLY A 41 8.74 -7.13 -27.02
C GLY A 41 9.92 -7.55 -27.93
N PRO A 42 9.99 -8.81 -28.42
CA PRO A 42 11.10 -9.28 -29.26
C PRO A 42 11.09 -8.81 -30.72
N VAL A 43 10.12 -8.02 -31.19
CA VAL A 43 10.09 -7.53 -32.58
C VAL A 43 9.57 -6.10 -32.60
N GLY A 44 10.46 -5.13 -32.86
CA GLY A 44 10.09 -3.75 -33.20
C GLY A 44 9.55 -2.87 -32.06
N GLN A 45 10.28 -2.73 -30.95
CA GLN A 45 10.21 -1.59 -30.00
C GLN A 45 8.81 -1.05 -29.66
N GLN A 46 7.85 -1.92 -29.33
CA GLN A 46 6.58 -1.46 -28.75
C GLN A 46 6.70 -1.55 -27.23
N SER A 47 6.87 -0.39 -26.59
CA SER A 47 6.77 -0.27 -25.14
C SER A 47 5.31 -0.10 -24.76
N LEU A 48 4.81 -1.01 -23.92
CA LEU A 48 3.52 -0.84 -23.27
C LEU A 48 3.76 -0.25 -21.88
N GLN A 49 3.22 0.94 -21.64
CA GLN A 49 3.21 1.59 -20.33
C GLN A 49 1.80 1.50 -19.73
N ILE A 50 1.70 0.95 -18.52
CA ILE A 50 0.44 0.87 -17.78
C ILE A 50 0.62 1.62 -16.47
N ASN A 51 -0.25 2.60 -16.23
CA ASN A 51 -0.27 3.40 -15.00
C ASN A 51 -1.48 2.99 -14.17
N LEU A 52 -1.24 2.42 -12.99
CA LEU A 52 -2.31 2.03 -12.07
C LEU A 52 -2.50 3.11 -11.00
N GLU A 53 -3.71 3.65 -10.90
CA GLU A 53 -4.05 4.64 -9.87
C GLU A 53 -4.84 4.00 -8.73
N LYS A 54 -4.47 4.33 -7.49
CA LYS A 54 -5.19 3.84 -6.31
C LYS A 54 -6.55 4.54 -6.18
N GLY A 55 -7.61 3.76 -6.11
CA GLY A 55 -8.97 4.26 -5.86
C GLY A 55 -9.21 4.74 -4.43
N ARG A 56 -10.38 5.36 -4.20
CA ARG A 56 -10.83 5.89 -2.89
C ARG A 56 -10.89 4.84 -1.78
N TYR A 57 -11.15 3.59 -2.15
CA TYR A 57 -11.12 2.45 -1.24
C TYR A 57 -9.71 1.84 -1.28
N HIS A 58 -9.15 1.49 -0.12
CA HIS A 58 -7.84 0.83 -0.01
C HIS A 58 -7.72 -0.28 -1.06
N ASN A 59 -6.91 -0.07 -2.09
CA ASN A 59 -6.73 -1.06 -3.15
C ASN A 59 -5.38 -1.75 -2.96
N HIS A 60 -5.41 -3.07 -2.74
CA HIS A 60 -4.29 -3.98 -2.96
C HIS A 60 -4.61 -4.76 -4.24
N PRO A 61 -4.58 -4.10 -5.42
CA PRO A 61 -5.10 -4.70 -6.64
C PRO A 61 -4.35 -5.98 -6.96
N THR A 62 -5.10 -7.05 -7.22
CA THR A 62 -4.57 -8.35 -7.61
C THR A 62 -5.08 -8.66 -9.01
N PHE A 63 -4.19 -8.74 -9.98
CA PHE A 63 -4.53 -8.92 -11.39
C PHE A 63 -3.39 -9.62 -12.16
N ALA A 64 -3.71 -10.03 -13.39
CA ALA A 64 -2.78 -10.49 -14.40
C ALA A 64 -3.09 -9.80 -15.72
N LEU A 65 -2.07 -9.60 -16.55
CA LEU A 65 -2.17 -9.04 -17.88
C LEU A 65 -1.58 -10.04 -18.86
N TRP A 66 -2.28 -10.33 -19.95
CA TRP A 66 -1.81 -11.20 -21.02
C TRP A 66 -2.25 -10.66 -22.38
N ILE A 67 -1.65 -11.21 -23.42
CA ILE A 67 -2.02 -10.97 -24.81
C ILE A 67 -2.78 -12.19 -25.32
N GLU A 68 -3.85 -11.92 -26.05
CA GLU A 68 -4.64 -12.88 -26.81
C GLU A 68 -4.74 -12.42 -28.27
N SER A 69 -5.01 -13.36 -29.18
CA SER A 69 -5.38 -13.05 -30.56
C SER A 69 -6.85 -12.63 -30.64
N LEU A 70 -7.25 -12.09 -31.80
CA LEU A 70 -8.61 -11.57 -32.02
C LEU A 70 -9.72 -12.63 -31.88
N ASP A 71 -9.36 -13.90 -31.98
CA ASP A 71 -10.23 -15.06 -31.77
C ASP A 71 -10.30 -15.50 -30.29
N GLY A 72 -9.60 -14.81 -29.38
CA GLY A 72 -9.52 -15.13 -27.96
C GLY A 72 -8.48 -16.18 -27.59
N THR A 73 -7.63 -16.62 -28.52
CA THR A 73 -6.58 -17.60 -28.21
C THR A 73 -5.47 -16.94 -27.39
N TYR A 74 -5.11 -17.53 -26.25
CA TYR A 74 -4.00 -17.06 -25.41
C TYR A 74 -2.66 -17.09 -26.14
N ILE A 75 -1.87 -16.02 -26.01
CA ILE A 75 -0.53 -15.91 -26.60
C ILE A 75 0.54 -15.92 -25.49
N LYS A 76 0.52 -14.92 -24.60
CA LYS A 76 1.52 -14.81 -23.53
C LYS A 76 1.06 -13.94 -22.37
N THR A 77 1.52 -14.28 -21.17
CA THR A 77 1.40 -13.43 -19.99
C THR A 77 2.43 -12.31 -20.04
N LEU A 78 1.99 -11.10 -19.73
CA LEU A 78 2.81 -9.89 -19.68
C LEU A 78 3.21 -9.54 -18.25
N TYR A 79 2.27 -9.66 -17.30
CA TYR A 79 2.50 -9.32 -15.91
C TYR A 79 1.53 -10.08 -15.01
N VAL A 80 1.99 -10.45 -13.81
CA VAL A 80 1.17 -11.06 -12.77
C VAL A 80 1.55 -10.42 -11.45
N THR A 81 0.56 -9.91 -10.72
CA THR A 81 0.77 -9.41 -9.35
C THR A 81 1.31 -10.54 -8.46
N ARG A 82 2.22 -10.21 -7.53
CA ARG A 82 2.88 -11.21 -6.68
C ARG A 82 1.89 -12.13 -5.95
N MET A 83 0.82 -11.58 -5.37
CA MET A 83 -0.18 -12.36 -4.64
C MET A 83 -0.85 -13.41 -5.52
N LEU A 84 -1.16 -13.07 -6.78
CA LEU A 84 -1.74 -14.01 -7.73
C LEU A 84 -0.71 -15.06 -8.17
N GLY A 85 0.55 -14.66 -8.40
CA GLY A 85 1.62 -15.55 -8.84
C GLY A 85 2.10 -16.53 -7.76
N THR A 86 2.06 -16.16 -6.48
CA THR A 86 2.46 -17.03 -5.38
C THR A 86 1.29 -17.75 -4.72
N GLY A 87 0.06 -17.29 -4.94
CA GLY A 87 -1.13 -17.77 -4.21
C GLY A 87 -1.14 -17.38 -2.74
N ILE A 88 -0.21 -16.52 -2.29
CA ILE A 88 -0.10 -16.08 -0.89
C ILE A 88 -0.78 -14.72 -0.76
N TYR A 89 -1.91 -14.69 -0.06
CA TYR A 89 -2.70 -13.49 0.19
C TYR A 89 -2.50 -13.04 1.64
N GLY A 90 -2.03 -11.80 1.84
CA GLY A 90 -1.70 -11.29 3.18
C GLY A 90 -2.86 -11.28 4.19
N HIS A 91 -4.10 -11.29 3.69
CA HIS A 91 -5.33 -11.33 4.49
C HIS A 91 -6.33 -12.40 4.01
N GLY A 92 -5.90 -13.33 3.16
CA GLY A 92 -6.74 -14.46 2.76
C GLY A 92 -6.77 -15.52 3.85
N ALA A 93 -7.95 -15.97 4.26
CA ALA A 93 -8.07 -17.09 5.19
C ALA A 93 -7.53 -18.36 4.52
N ILE A 94 -6.35 -18.83 4.94
CA ILE A 94 -5.90 -20.20 4.66
C ILE A 94 -6.55 -21.13 5.69
N ASN A 95 -7.84 -21.41 5.50
CA ASN A 95 -8.44 -22.58 6.13
C ASN A 95 -8.00 -23.79 5.26
N GLN A 96 -6.88 -24.40 5.63
CA GLN A 96 -6.49 -25.70 5.08
C GLN A 96 -7.35 -26.76 5.78
N GLU A 97 -8.28 -27.37 5.03
CA GLU A 97 -8.92 -28.64 5.41
C GLU A 97 -7.99 -29.82 5.13
#